data_AF-A0A1G5FYP0-F1
#
_entry.id   AF-A0A1G5FYP0-F1
#
_cell.length_a   1.000
_cell.length_b   1.000
_cell.length_c   1.000
_cell.angle_alpha   90.00
_cell.angle_beta   90.00
_cell.angle_gamma   90.00
#
_symmetry.space_group_name_H-M   'P 1'
#
loop_
_entity.id
_entity.type
_entity.pdbx_description
1 polymer ?
#
loop_
_entity_poly.entity_id
_entity_poly.type
_entity_poly.pdbx_seq_one_letter_code
_entity_poly.pdbx_strand_id
1 'polypeptide(L)'
;MMAYIGTEGYAINFELREGKQHCQKGTVKFPQETITLCHKLTDKPLLIRLDSGNDSIDNVAVLMDAGCFFIIKRNLRRENTDDWFEIAKQYCQNINSPRDGKTVYIGSNWRTVTNKQFNKEFTLRTGYEITERTIDKYGQFNLVPDVEVETWWTNLGDPDEEIIRLYHAHGECEQFHSEVKTDMDLERLPSGKFTTNALILELGMIAYNILRMIGQGTIGGRTPCQKRDVKRRRLRTVISSLIMMAGHVTMHARQLIIGLGKSNVWRHIFSDICQKYAVTNA
;
A
#
# COMPACT_ATOMS: atom_id res chain seq x y z
N MET A 1 6.00 5.66 -9.00
CA MET A 1 5.12 5.64 -7.81
C MET A 1 3.92 4.77 -8.11
N MET A 2 3.32 4.17 -7.10
CA MET A 2 2.11 3.35 -7.23
C MET A 2 1.16 3.71 -6.09
N ALA A 3 -0.11 3.92 -6.41
CA ALA A 3 -1.17 4.22 -5.44
C ALA A 3 -2.26 3.15 -5.51
N TYR A 4 -2.73 2.74 -4.34
CA TYR A 4 -3.80 1.75 -4.19
C TYR A 4 -4.92 2.29 -3.30
N ILE A 5 -6.13 1.78 -3.48
CA ILE A 5 -7.31 2.08 -2.67
C ILE A 5 -7.94 0.80 -2.11
N GLY A 6 -8.58 0.93 -0.95
CA GLY A 6 -9.28 -0.16 -0.29
C GLY A 6 -8.34 -1.13 0.42
N THR A 7 -8.92 -1.96 1.29
CA THR A 7 -8.22 -3.02 2.03
C THR A 7 -7.75 -4.15 1.12
N GLU A 8 -8.38 -4.30 -0.04
CA GLU A 8 -8.09 -5.32 -1.04
C GLU A 8 -6.90 -4.93 -1.92
N GLY A 9 -6.52 -3.64 -1.94
CA GLY A 9 -5.45 -3.08 -2.75
C GLY A 9 -5.77 -3.05 -4.23
N TYR A 10 -6.79 -2.27 -4.62
CA TYR A 10 -7.05 -1.94 -6.03
C TYR A 10 -6.13 -0.81 -6.47
N ALA A 11 -5.48 -0.96 -7.62
CA ALA A 11 -4.60 0.07 -8.15
C ALA A 11 -5.41 1.25 -8.70
N ILE A 12 -5.05 2.47 -8.32
CA ILE A 12 -5.70 3.70 -8.81
C ILE A 12 -4.82 4.43 -9.80
N ASN A 13 -3.55 4.61 -9.48
CA ASN A 13 -2.64 5.40 -10.30
C ASN A 13 -1.21 4.88 -10.19
N PHE A 14 -0.57 4.65 -11.34
CA PHE A 14 0.84 4.26 -11.44
C PHE A 14 1.58 5.29 -12.29
N GLU A 15 2.68 5.81 -11.76
CA GLU A 15 3.54 6.75 -12.46
C GLU A 15 4.94 6.17 -12.59
N LEU A 16 5.43 6.02 -13.82
CA LEU A 16 6.82 5.69 -14.06
C LEU A 16 7.66 6.95 -13.86
N ARG A 17 8.77 6.86 -13.09
CA ARG A 17 9.70 7.98 -12.88
C ARG A 17 11.11 7.60 -13.34
N GLU A 18 11.81 8.56 -13.94
CA GLU A 18 13.21 8.39 -14.33
C GLU A 18 14.10 8.38 -13.08
N GLY A 19 15.01 7.40 -12.98
CA GLY A 19 15.85 7.20 -11.79
C GLY A 19 16.83 8.34 -11.44
N LYS A 20 16.97 9.35 -12.30
CA LYS A 20 17.83 10.53 -12.07
C LYS A 20 17.10 11.77 -11.55
N GLN A 21 15.77 11.77 -11.50
CA GLN A 21 15.05 12.87 -10.87
C GLN A 21 15.12 12.70 -9.35
N HIS A 22 15.88 13.58 -8.69
CA HIS A 22 15.65 13.89 -7.28
C HIS A 22 14.13 14.05 -7.07
N CYS A 23 13.56 13.34 -6.10
CA CYS A 23 12.12 13.23 -5.76
C CYS A 23 11.38 14.55 -5.44
N GLN A 24 11.81 15.69 -5.97
CA GLN A 24 11.31 17.03 -5.63
C GLN A 24 10.81 17.83 -6.84
N LYS A 25 11.23 17.54 -8.08
CA LYS A 25 10.71 18.23 -9.29
C LYS A 25 9.60 17.42 -9.95
N GLY A 26 8.36 17.60 -9.49
CA GLY A 26 7.14 17.02 -10.09
C GLY A 26 6.18 16.31 -9.14
N THR A 27 6.56 16.16 -7.87
CA THR A 27 5.88 15.27 -6.90
C THR A 27 4.45 15.67 -6.57
N VAL A 28 4.07 16.94 -6.72
CA VAL A 28 2.72 17.49 -6.41
C VAL A 28 1.64 16.94 -7.36
N LYS A 29 1.99 16.70 -8.64
CA LYS A 29 0.99 16.31 -9.66
C LYS A 29 0.41 14.92 -9.39
N PHE A 30 1.23 13.98 -8.96
CA PHE A 30 0.79 12.59 -8.74
C PHE A 30 -0.25 12.47 -7.62
N PRO A 31 -0.08 13.06 -6.40
CA PRO A 31 -1.13 13.12 -5.40
C PRO A 31 -2.40 13.84 -5.89
N GLN A 32 -2.29 14.97 -6.58
CA GLN A 32 -3.45 15.70 -7.10
C GLN A 32 -4.28 14.85 -8.07
N GLU A 33 -3.63 14.20 -9.03
CA GLU A 33 -4.28 13.31 -9.98
C GLU A 33 -4.88 12.09 -9.27
N THR A 34 -4.13 11.48 -8.34
CA THR A 34 -4.60 10.32 -7.57
C THR A 34 -5.85 10.65 -6.76
N ILE A 35 -5.88 11.79 -6.07
CA ILE A 35 -7.05 12.25 -5.31
C ILE A 35 -8.25 12.46 -6.23
N THR A 36 -8.03 13.07 -7.41
CA THR A 36 -9.08 13.26 -8.41
C THR A 36 -9.66 11.92 -8.87
N LEU A 37 -8.80 10.91 -9.10
CA LEU A 37 -9.22 9.56 -9.46
C LEU A 37 -9.95 8.85 -8.31
N CYS A 38 -9.51 9.02 -7.06
CA CYS A 38 -10.19 8.50 -5.88
C CYS A 38 -11.63 9.05 -5.77
N HIS A 39 -11.82 10.34 -5.99
CA HIS A 39 -13.15 10.97 -5.93
C HIS A 39 -14.09 10.54 -7.05
N LYS A 40 -13.57 10.04 -8.19
CA LYS A 40 -14.41 9.38 -9.19
C LYS A 40 -14.95 8.03 -8.73
N LEU A 41 -14.34 7.42 -7.73
CA LEU A 41 -14.72 6.10 -7.19
C LEU A 41 -15.56 6.19 -5.91
N THR A 42 -15.36 7.23 -5.10
CA THR A 42 -16.04 7.37 -3.80
C THR A 42 -16.12 8.82 -3.35
N ASP A 43 -17.25 9.18 -2.74
CA ASP A 43 -17.46 10.48 -2.07
C ASP A 43 -17.03 10.46 -0.58
N LYS A 44 -16.68 9.28 -0.06
CA LYS A 44 -16.24 9.13 1.34
C LYS A 44 -14.91 9.86 1.60
N PRO A 45 -14.67 10.32 2.83
CA PRO A 45 -13.38 10.90 3.21
C PRO A 45 -12.21 9.96 2.92
N LEU A 46 -11.12 10.52 2.39
CA LEU A 46 -9.92 9.76 2.03
C LEU A 46 -8.89 9.85 3.14
N LEU A 47 -8.31 8.70 3.51
CA LEU A 47 -7.13 8.60 4.36
C LEU A 47 -5.93 8.16 3.52
N ILE A 48 -4.99 9.07 3.29
CA ILE A 48 -3.81 8.87 2.44
C ILE A 48 -2.60 8.55 3.31
N ARG A 49 -1.95 7.41 3.04
CA ARG A 49 -0.78 6.95 3.77
C ARG A 49 0.43 6.99 2.86
N LEU A 50 1.49 7.68 3.28
CA LEU A 50 2.71 7.86 2.49
C LEU A 50 3.95 7.49 3.32
N ASP A 51 4.92 6.88 2.64
CA ASP A 51 6.23 6.55 3.20
C ASP A 51 7.15 7.77 3.28
N SER A 52 8.31 7.59 3.93
CA SER A 52 9.30 8.67 4.12
C SER A 52 9.96 9.15 2.83
N GLY A 53 9.81 8.42 1.72
CA GLY A 53 10.19 8.90 0.39
C GLY A 53 9.33 10.06 -0.12
N ASN A 54 8.14 10.25 0.46
CA ASN A 54 7.15 11.26 0.08
C ASN A 54 6.95 12.35 1.15
N ASP A 55 7.84 12.42 2.15
CA ASP A 55 7.86 13.49 3.16
C ASP A 55 8.28 14.83 2.53
N SER A 56 7.30 15.54 1.98
CA SER A 56 7.44 16.90 1.45
C SER A 56 6.29 17.77 1.94
N ILE A 57 6.61 19.00 2.34
CA ILE A 57 5.62 20.02 2.73
C ILE A 57 4.67 20.34 1.56
N ASP A 58 5.11 20.18 0.31
CA ASP A 58 4.25 20.38 -0.86
C ASP A 58 3.18 19.30 -0.98
N ASN A 59 3.53 18.04 -0.65
CA ASN A 59 2.54 16.96 -0.61
C ASN A 59 1.52 17.19 0.51
N VAL A 60 1.98 17.65 1.68
CA VAL A 60 1.08 18.01 2.78
C VAL A 60 0.13 19.13 2.36
N ALA A 61 0.63 20.18 1.73
CA ALA A 61 -0.19 21.30 1.26
C ALA A 61 -1.28 20.84 0.28
N VAL A 62 -0.94 19.97 -0.67
CA VAL A 62 -1.92 19.37 -1.60
C VAL A 62 -3.01 18.59 -0.86
N LEU A 63 -2.61 17.75 0.10
CA LEU A 63 -3.55 16.90 0.84
C LEU A 63 -4.48 17.73 1.72
N MET A 64 -3.95 18.78 2.36
CA MET A 64 -4.73 19.74 3.14
C MET A 64 -5.72 20.53 2.26
N ASP A 65 -5.26 21.06 1.13
CA ASP A 65 -6.10 21.82 0.20
C ASP A 65 -7.20 20.96 -0.43
N ALA A 66 -6.94 19.65 -0.60
CA ALA A 66 -7.92 18.68 -1.05
C ALA A 66 -8.86 18.16 0.05
N GLY A 67 -8.70 18.61 1.31
CA GLY A 67 -9.53 18.14 2.43
C GLY A 67 -9.34 16.67 2.78
N CYS A 68 -8.20 16.07 2.44
CA CYS A 68 -7.91 14.67 2.73
C CYS A 68 -7.29 14.50 4.13
N PHE A 69 -7.59 13.37 4.77
CA PHE A 69 -6.84 12.92 5.94
C PHE A 69 -5.55 12.25 5.50
N PHE A 70 -4.46 12.40 6.25
CA PHE A 70 -3.20 11.77 5.89
C PHE A 70 -2.35 11.34 7.07
N ILE A 71 -1.52 10.32 6.81
CA ILE A 71 -0.41 9.92 7.67
C ILE A 71 0.82 9.76 6.79
N ILE A 72 1.82 10.62 7.00
CA ILE A 72 3.06 10.61 6.21
C ILE A 72 4.21 10.31 7.14
N LYS A 73 4.93 9.21 6.92
CA LYS A 73 6.15 8.93 7.68
C LYS A 73 7.19 9.98 7.36
N ARG A 74 7.81 10.55 8.38
CA ARG A 74 8.82 11.60 8.24
C ARG A 74 10.16 11.00 7.88
N ASN A 75 10.97 11.80 7.19
CA ASN A 75 12.32 11.46 6.83
C ASN A 75 13.31 12.12 7.80
N LEU A 76 13.88 11.34 8.72
CA LEU A 76 14.77 11.82 9.77
C LEU A 76 16.20 12.16 9.31
N ARG A 77 16.49 12.20 8.00
CA ARG A 77 17.85 12.42 7.44
C ARG A 77 18.63 13.63 7.99
N ARG A 78 17.95 14.63 8.56
CA ARG A 78 18.56 15.85 9.11
C ARG A 78 18.33 16.03 10.62
N GLU A 79 17.65 15.07 11.26
CA GLU A 79 17.31 15.12 12.68
C GLU A 79 18.14 14.07 13.43
N ASN A 80 18.58 14.40 14.64
CA ASN A 80 19.31 13.47 15.49
C ASN A 80 18.32 12.53 16.20
N THR A 81 18.53 11.22 16.08
CA THR A 81 17.72 10.20 16.76
C THR A 81 17.87 10.27 18.27
N ASP A 82 19.05 10.66 18.77
CA ASP A 82 19.34 10.73 20.20
C ASP A 82 18.55 11.86 20.87
N ASP A 83 18.40 13.01 20.19
CA ASP A 83 17.62 14.14 20.70
C ASP A 83 16.14 13.76 20.87
N TRP A 84 15.59 13.01 19.90
CA TRP A 84 14.22 12.48 19.98
C TRP A 84 14.05 11.50 21.14
N PHE A 85 15.06 10.65 21.35
CA PHE A 85 15.06 9.68 22.43
C PHE A 85 15.13 10.32 23.81
N GLU A 86 15.98 11.35 23.98
CA GLU A 86 16.04 12.13 25.23
C GLU A 86 14.72 12.86 25.51
N ILE A 87 14.11 13.48 24.50
CA ILE A 87 12.80 14.11 24.63
C ILE A 87 11.75 13.07 25.06
N ALA A 88 11.77 11.88 24.46
CA ALA A 88 10.83 10.84 24.82
C ALA A 88 11.04 10.32 26.25
N LYS A 89 12.29 10.10 26.68
CA LYS A 89 12.57 9.68 28.07
C LYS A 89 12.13 10.72 29.09
N GLN A 90 12.24 12.01 28.76
CA GLN A 90 11.91 13.10 29.68
C GLN A 90 10.42 13.42 29.75
N TYR A 91 9.70 13.36 28.63
CA TYR A 91 8.35 13.91 28.52
C TYR A 91 7.28 12.88 28.14
N CYS A 92 7.65 11.68 27.67
CA CYS A 92 6.68 10.69 27.24
C CYS A 92 6.02 10.00 28.44
N GLN A 93 4.69 10.09 28.53
CA GLN A 93 3.92 9.43 29.58
C GLN A 93 3.42 8.04 29.17
N ASN A 94 3.29 7.78 27.86
CA ASN A 94 2.85 6.49 27.35
C ASN A 94 4.08 5.62 27.01
N ILE A 95 4.44 4.78 27.98
CA ILE A 95 5.57 3.85 27.89
C ILE A 95 5.02 2.43 27.99
N ASN A 96 5.32 1.62 26.99
CA ASN A 96 4.94 0.21 26.96
C ASN A 96 6.19 -0.65 26.85
N SER A 97 6.23 -1.76 27.59
CA SER A 97 7.32 -2.74 27.51
C SER A 97 6.75 -4.09 27.06
N PRO A 98 6.55 -4.31 25.75
CA PRO A 98 5.85 -5.50 25.24
C PRO A 98 6.57 -6.82 25.52
N ARG A 99 7.90 -6.78 25.68
CA ARG A 99 8.75 -7.92 26.02
C ARG A 99 9.99 -7.44 26.75
N ASP A 100 10.68 -8.36 27.41
CA ASP A 100 11.94 -8.05 28.08
C ASP A 100 12.96 -7.49 27.07
N GLY A 101 13.65 -6.43 27.50
CA GLY A 101 14.57 -5.65 26.70
C GLY A 101 13.99 -4.91 25.50
N LYS A 102 12.67 -4.68 25.43
CA LYS A 102 12.02 -3.79 24.44
C LYS A 102 11.11 -2.79 25.15
N THR A 103 11.40 -1.50 25.02
CA THR A 103 10.58 -0.40 25.50
C THR A 103 10.12 0.46 24.32
N VAL A 104 8.85 0.84 24.32
CA VAL A 104 8.22 1.65 23.28
C VAL A 104 7.63 2.90 23.91
N TYR A 105 8.04 4.05 23.41
CA TYR A 105 7.57 5.37 23.83
C TYR A 105 6.68 5.94 22.73
N ILE A 106 5.45 6.32 23.07
CA ILE A 106 4.47 6.85 22.12
C ILE A 106 4.03 8.24 22.56
N GLY A 107 4.09 9.21 21.65
CA GLY A 107 3.54 10.52 21.90
C GLY A 107 3.38 11.36 20.65
N SER A 108 2.98 12.60 20.85
CA SER A 108 2.87 13.57 19.78
C SER A 108 3.23 14.98 20.24
N ASN A 109 3.59 15.79 19.25
CA ASN A 109 3.84 17.21 19.42
C ASN A 109 3.20 17.98 18.27
N TRP A 110 3.06 19.29 18.39
CA TRP A 110 2.58 20.15 17.31
C TRP A 110 3.74 20.95 16.74
N ARG A 111 3.85 20.99 15.42
CA ARG A 111 4.84 21.81 14.72
C ARG A 111 4.18 22.63 13.64
N THR A 112 4.51 23.92 13.62
CA THR A 112 4.13 24.80 12.52
C THR A 112 5.17 24.70 11.40
N VAL A 113 4.71 24.41 10.19
CA VAL A 113 5.52 24.34 8.98
C VAL A 113 5.00 25.34 7.96
N THR A 114 5.91 26.13 7.41
CA THR A 114 5.62 27.11 6.36
C THR A 114 5.96 26.54 5.00
N ASN A 115 4.97 26.45 4.11
CA ASN A 115 5.21 26.11 2.72
C ASN A 115 5.63 27.37 1.94
N LYS A 116 6.86 27.37 1.39
CA LYS A 116 7.40 28.51 0.61
C LYS A 116 6.77 28.64 -0.79
N GLN A 117 6.28 27.54 -1.36
CA GLN A 117 5.68 27.52 -2.70
C GLN A 117 4.25 28.09 -2.70
N PHE A 118 3.48 27.84 -1.64
CA PHE A 118 2.10 28.31 -1.50
C PHE A 118 1.93 29.45 -0.48
N ASN A 119 3.03 29.86 0.18
CA ASN A 119 3.06 30.88 1.25
C ASN A 119 1.98 30.65 2.34
N LYS A 120 1.78 29.38 2.73
CA LYS A 120 0.81 28.94 3.73
C LYS A 120 1.53 28.37 4.94
N GLU A 121 1.04 28.69 6.13
CA GLU A 121 1.47 28.05 7.38
C GLU A 121 0.47 26.98 7.77
N PHE A 122 0.99 25.81 8.12
CA PHE A 122 0.20 24.68 8.60
C PHE A 122 0.72 24.26 9.96
N THR A 123 -0.17 24.15 10.94
CA THR A 123 0.14 23.50 12.21
C THR A 123 -0.22 22.03 12.09
N LEU A 124 0.80 21.17 12.10
CA LEU A 124 0.64 19.72 11.93
C LEU A 124 0.97 19.01 13.23
N ARG A 125 0.26 17.91 13.49
CA ARG A 125 0.62 17.00 14.56
C ARG A 125 1.75 16.09 14.08
N THR A 126 2.81 16.05 14.86
CA THR A 126 3.95 15.16 14.72
C THR A 126 3.81 14.04 15.75
N GLY A 127 3.33 12.87 15.32
CA GLY A 127 3.37 11.66 16.15
C GLY A 127 4.76 11.03 16.13
N TYR A 128 5.14 10.36 17.22
CA TYR A 128 6.38 9.58 17.29
C TYR A 128 6.16 8.25 18.02
N GLU A 129 6.86 7.22 17.53
CA GLU A 129 7.04 5.91 18.17
C GLU A 129 8.54 5.68 18.25
N ILE A 130 9.05 5.59 19.47
CA ILE A 130 10.47 5.35 19.71
C ILE A 130 10.60 3.99 20.38
N THR A 131 11.33 3.09 19.73
CA THR A 131 11.58 1.75 20.25
C THR A 131 13.03 1.65 20.72
N GLU A 132 13.23 1.40 22.00
CA GLU A 132 14.51 1.07 22.61
C GLU A 132 14.62 -0.46 22.75
N ARG A 133 15.70 -1.05 22.22
CA ARG A 133 15.98 -2.48 22.29
C ARG A 133 17.33 -2.73 22.96
N THR A 134 17.28 -3.23 24.19
CA THR A 134 18.46 -3.76 24.89
C THR A 134 18.67 -5.23 24.61
N ILE A 135 17.63 -5.97 24.23
CA ILE A 135 17.70 -7.37 23.81
C ILE A 135 17.12 -7.48 22.39
N ASP A 136 17.89 -8.04 21.47
CA ASP A 136 17.48 -8.23 20.09
C ASP A 136 16.37 -9.30 19.95
N LYS A 137 15.91 -9.54 18.71
CA LYS A 137 14.88 -10.56 18.44
C LYS A 137 15.33 -12.01 18.64
N TYR A 138 16.64 -12.24 18.80
CA TYR A 138 17.26 -13.55 19.00
C TYR A 138 17.69 -13.80 20.45
N GLY A 139 17.46 -12.83 21.36
CA GLY A 139 17.83 -12.93 22.77
C GLY A 139 19.25 -12.45 23.08
N GLN A 140 19.94 -11.83 22.13
CA GLN A 140 21.26 -11.24 22.34
C GLN A 140 21.13 -9.88 23.03
N PHE A 141 21.92 -9.69 24.09
CA PHE A 141 22.05 -8.40 24.76
C PHE A 141 22.92 -7.45 23.92
N ASN A 142 22.38 -6.26 23.64
CA ASN A 142 23.10 -5.20 22.97
C ASN A 142 23.92 -4.40 24.00
N LEU A 143 25.20 -4.18 23.71
CA LEU A 143 26.07 -3.35 24.56
C LEU A 143 25.62 -1.88 24.58
N VAL A 144 25.13 -1.39 23.44
CA VAL A 144 24.49 -0.09 23.29
C VAL A 144 23.06 -0.35 22.85
N PRO A 145 22.03 0.19 23.54
CA PRO A 145 20.64 0.00 23.13
C PRO A 145 20.41 0.43 21.68
N ASP A 146 19.75 -0.41 20.90
CA ASP A 146 19.31 -0.07 19.55
C ASP A 146 18.07 0.80 19.64
N VAL A 147 18.15 2.03 19.16
CA VAL A 147 17.06 3.02 19.24
C VAL A 147 16.53 3.26 17.84
N GLU A 148 15.28 2.86 17.62
CA GLU A 148 14.56 3.10 16.38
C GLU A 148 13.54 4.21 16.61
N VAL A 149 13.66 5.31 15.85
CA VAL A 149 12.77 6.46 15.91
C VAL A 149 11.92 6.48 14.66
N GLU A 150 10.62 6.34 14.82
CA GLU A 150 9.64 6.58 13.75
C GLU A 150 8.82 7.82 14.10
N THR A 151 8.64 8.72 13.13
CA THR A 151 7.80 9.91 13.32
C THR A 151 6.89 10.12 12.11
N TRP A 152 5.73 10.73 12.31
CA TRP A 152 4.71 10.92 11.29
C TRP A 152 4.12 12.33 11.31
N TRP A 153 3.81 12.86 10.14
CA TRP A 153 2.88 13.98 9.97
C TRP A 153 1.46 13.48 9.85
N THR A 154 0.54 14.10 10.58
CA THR A 154 -0.88 13.75 10.53
C THR A 154 -1.77 14.96 10.83
N ASN A 155 -2.96 14.94 10.23
CA ASN A 155 -4.07 15.84 10.55
C ASN A 155 -5.26 15.10 11.21
N LEU A 156 -5.06 13.84 11.63
CA LEU A 156 -6.07 13.04 12.32
C LEU A 156 -6.19 13.46 13.80
N GLY A 157 -7.44 13.47 14.28
CA GLY A 157 -7.78 13.71 15.68
C GLY A 157 -7.69 12.47 16.58
N ASP A 158 -7.38 11.30 16.01
CA ASP A 158 -7.33 10.02 16.71
C ASP A 158 -6.17 9.93 17.73
N PRO A 159 -6.21 9.01 18.70
CA PRO A 159 -5.10 8.76 19.62
C PRO A 159 -3.80 8.36 18.88
N ASP A 160 -2.63 8.62 19.49
CA ASP A 160 -1.34 8.33 18.86
C ASP A 160 -1.17 6.84 18.50
N GLU A 161 -1.64 5.93 19.37
CA GLU A 161 -1.65 4.48 19.11
C GLU A 161 -2.50 4.09 17.90
N GLU A 162 -3.61 4.79 17.68
CA GLU A 162 -4.49 4.56 16.54
C GLU A 162 -3.80 4.98 15.25
N ILE A 163 -3.18 6.16 15.23
CA ILE A 163 -2.44 6.69 14.09
C ILE A 163 -1.30 5.74 13.71
N ILE A 164 -0.54 5.27 14.71
CA ILE A 164 0.54 4.30 14.53
C ILE A 164 -0.01 3.01 13.92
N ARG A 165 -1.12 2.47 14.46
CA ARG A 165 -1.74 1.25 13.92
C ARG A 165 -2.24 1.42 12.49
N LEU A 166 -2.88 2.56 12.19
CA LEU A 166 -3.34 2.90 10.85
C LEU A 166 -2.17 3.01 9.87
N TYR A 167 -1.04 3.58 10.31
CA TYR A 167 0.17 3.62 9.51
C TYR A 167 0.77 2.23 9.30
N HIS A 168 0.90 1.39 10.34
CA HIS A 168 1.47 0.04 10.21
C HIS A 168 0.64 -0.86 9.28
N ALA A 169 -0.67 -0.63 9.16
CA ALA A 169 -1.50 -1.27 8.14
C ALA A 169 -1.07 -0.94 6.69
N HIS A 170 -0.27 0.12 6.47
CA HIS A 170 0.39 0.40 5.19
C HIS A 170 1.36 -0.70 4.76
N GLY A 171 1.86 -1.56 5.66
CA GLY A 171 2.70 -2.70 5.29
C GLY A 171 2.04 -3.64 4.26
N GLU A 172 0.71 -3.64 4.16
CA GLU A 172 -0.01 -4.37 3.11
C GLU A 172 0.28 -3.82 1.69
N CYS A 173 0.67 -2.55 1.57
CA CYS A 173 1.04 -1.89 0.31
C CYS A 173 2.35 -2.43 -0.27
N GLU A 174 3.34 -2.77 0.57
CA GLU A 174 4.56 -3.42 0.10
C GLU A 174 4.27 -4.75 -0.58
N GLN A 175 3.32 -5.50 -0.02
CA GLN A 175 2.87 -6.73 -0.65
C GLN A 175 2.14 -6.45 -1.98
N PHE A 176 1.36 -5.37 -2.12
CA PHE A 176 0.79 -4.98 -3.42
C PHE A 176 1.86 -4.63 -4.46
N HIS A 177 2.92 -3.93 -4.05
CA HIS A 177 4.06 -3.66 -4.92
C HIS A 177 4.73 -4.96 -5.40
N SER A 178 4.88 -5.95 -4.52
CA SER A 178 5.45 -7.25 -4.89
C SER A 178 4.58 -8.03 -5.88
N GLU A 179 3.26 -7.91 -5.79
CA GLU A 179 2.33 -8.55 -6.72
C GLU A 179 2.42 -7.93 -8.12
N VAL A 180 2.50 -6.60 -8.20
CA VAL A 180 2.69 -5.90 -9.50
C VAL A 180 4.06 -6.23 -10.09
N LYS A 181 5.13 -6.09 -9.30
CA LYS A 181 6.50 -6.26 -9.81
C LYS A 181 6.83 -7.71 -10.13
N THR A 182 6.63 -8.60 -9.18
CA THR A 182 7.13 -9.99 -9.27
C THR A 182 6.07 -10.95 -9.77
N ASP A 183 4.81 -10.84 -9.33
CA ASP A 183 3.78 -11.81 -9.75
C ASP A 183 3.26 -11.53 -11.18
N MET A 184 3.25 -10.27 -11.61
CA MET A 184 2.93 -9.88 -13.01
C MET A 184 4.16 -9.61 -13.87
N ASP A 185 5.37 -9.75 -13.32
CA ASP A 185 6.66 -9.51 -14.00
C ASP A 185 6.82 -8.07 -14.56
N LEU A 186 6.15 -7.08 -13.96
CA LEU A 186 6.24 -5.66 -14.37
C LEU A 186 7.48 -4.94 -13.81
N GLU A 187 8.44 -5.68 -13.23
CA GLU A 187 9.78 -5.15 -12.95
C GLU A 187 10.64 -5.02 -14.22
N ARG A 188 10.31 -5.77 -15.29
CA ARG A 188 11.05 -5.81 -16.56
C ARG A 188 10.16 -5.27 -17.67
N LEU A 189 10.29 -3.98 -17.93
CA LEU A 189 9.54 -3.33 -18.99
C LEU A 189 10.17 -3.66 -20.36
N PRO A 190 9.37 -3.96 -21.39
CA PRO A 190 9.88 -4.57 -22.63
C PRO A 190 10.46 -3.56 -23.62
N SER A 191 10.32 -2.25 -23.40
CA SER A 191 10.87 -1.21 -24.28
C SER A 191 12.04 -0.47 -23.66
N GLY A 192 12.97 0.00 -24.48
CA GLY A 192 13.97 1.00 -24.08
C GLY A 192 13.40 2.42 -24.00
N LYS A 193 12.16 2.65 -24.46
CA LYS A 193 11.50 3.97 -24.48
C LYS A 193 10.62 4.17 -23.25
N PHE A 194 10.83 5.29 -22.55
CA PHE A 194 10.12 5.61 -21.31
C PHE A 194 8.60 5.78 -21.50
N THR A 195 8.18 6.47 -22.57
CA THR A 195 6.77 6.70 -22.88
C THR A 195 6.02 5.40 -23.18
N THR A 196 6.63 4.50 -23.94
CA THR A 196 6.07 3.16 -24.21
C THR A 196 5.93 2.36 -22.92
N ASN A 197 6.94 2.43 -22.05
CA ASN A 197 6.90 1.73 -20.77
C ASN A 197 5.87 2.30 -19.79
N ALA A 198 5.62 3.61 -19.81
CA ALA A 198 4.54 4.23 -19.05
C ALA A 198 3.17 3.68 -19.49
N LEU A 199 2.92 3.60 -20.80
CA LEU A 199 1.69 2.99 -21.34
C LEU A 199 1.54 1.52 -20.93
N ILE A 200 2.63 0.75 -20.95
CA ILE A 200 2.60 -0.65 -20.52
C ILE A 200 2.26 -0.76 -19.03
N LEU A 201 2.75 0.17 -18.21
CA LEU A 201 2.41 0.22 -16.79
C LEU A 201 0.93 0.55 -16.55
N GLU A 202 0.34 1.44 -17.36
CA GLU A 202 -1.10 1.74 -17.34
C GLU A 202 -1.94 0.51 -17.73
N LEU A 203 -1.58 -0.20 -18.80
CA LEU A 203 -2.23 -1.47 -19.18
C LEU A 203 -2.05 -2.53 -18.09
N GLY A 204 -0.88 -2.57 -17.46
CA GLY A 204 -0.57 -3.40 -16.32
C GLY A 204 -1.47 -3.11 -15.12
N MET A 205 -1.83 -1.85 -14.88
CA MET A 205 -2.78 -1.45 -13.84
C MET A 205 -4.18 -2.01 -14.08
N ILE A 206 -4.66 -1.97 -15.33
CA ILE A 206 -5.96 -2.55 -15.71
C ILE A 206 -5.93 -4.06 -15.48
N ALA A 207 -4.90 -4.75 -15.99
CA ALA A 207 -4.72 -6.18 -15.80
C ALA A 207 -4.65 -6.56 -14.31
N TYR A 208 -3.92 -5.77 -13.50
CA TYR A 208 -3.82 -5.95 -12.06
C TYR A 208 -5.19 -5.88 -11.38
N ASN A 209 -6.00 -4.88 -11.72
CA ASN A 209 -7.34 -4.72 -11.16
C ASN A 209 -8.29 -5.85 -11.59
N ILE A 210 -8.24 -6.30 -12.83
CA ILE A 210 -9.03 -7.45 -13.31
C ILE A 210 -8.64 -8.71 -12.53
N LEU A 211 -7.34 -9.00 -12.41
CA LEU A 211 -6.84 -10.14 -11.63
C LEU A 211 -7.23 -10.03 -10.16
N ARG A 212 -7.23 -8.82 -9.59
CA ARG A 212 -7.69 -8.56 -8.24
C ARG A 212 -9.19 -8.86 -8.10
N MET A 213 -10.04 -8.41 -9.03
CA MET A 213 -11.48 -8.68 -9.02
C MET A 213 -11.77 -10.19 -9.12
N ILE A 214 -11.05 -10.91 -9.98
CA ILE A 214 -11.15 -12.37 -10.09
C ILE A 214 -10.75 -13.01 -8.76
N GLY A 215 -9.61 -12.61 -8.19
CA GLY A 215 -9.11 -13.12 -6.92
C GLY A 215 -10.09 -12.89 -5.76
N GLN A 216 -10.67 -11.70 -5.65
CA GLN A 216 -11.67 -11.39 -4.62
C GLN A 216 -12.97 -12.18 -4.82
N GLY A 217 -13.40 -12.38 -6.07
CA GLY A 217 -14.56 -13.21 -6.39
C GLY A 217 -14.40 -14.69 -6.04
N THR A 218 -13.19 -15.14 -5.73
CA THR A 218 -12.89 -16.52 -5.32
C THR A 218 -12.83 -16.72 -3.80
N ILE A 219 -13.00 -15.65 -3.02
CA ILE A 219 -12.99 -15.71 -1.55
C ILE A 219 -14.44 -15.95 -1.07
N GLY A 220 -14.61 -16.96 -0.22
CA GLY A 220 -15.93 -17.51 0.14
C GLY A 220 -16.45 -18.55 -0.87
N GLY A 221 -17.45 -19.36 -0.47
CA GLY A 221 -18.12 -20.36 -1.32
C GLY A 221 -17.44 -21.73 -1.41
N ARG A 222 -17.49 -22.40 -2.57
CA ARG A 222 -16.95 -23.76 -2.87
C ARG A 222 -15.43 -23.83 -3.03
N THR A 223 -14.72 -22.84 -2.48
CA THR A 223 -13.29 -22.68 -2.65
C THR A 223 -12.52 -23.79 -1.94
N PRO A 224 -11.38 -24.30 -2.48
CA PRO A 224 -10.46 -25.15 -1.73
C PRO A 224 -10.26 -24.58 -0.33
N CYS A 225 -10.49 -25.43 0.68
CA CYS A 225 -10.54 -25.03 2.08
C CYS A 225 -9.32 -24.15 2.42
N GLN A 226 -9.57 -22.86 2.64
CA GLN A 226 -8.53 -21.93 3.04
C GLN A 226 -8.29 -22.17 4.53
N LYS A 227 -7.06 -22.49 4.92
CA LYS A 227 -6.69 -22.79 6.32
C LYS A 227 -6.85 -21.57 7.26
N ARG A 228 -7.07 -20.36 6.72
CA ARG A 228 -7.14 -19.09 7.47
C ARG A 228 -8.14 -18.17 6.79
N ASP A 229 -8.73 -17.27 7.56
CA ASP A 229 -9.50 -16.15 7.01
C ASP A 229 -8.58 -15.25 6.19
N VAL A 230 -8.87 -15.14 4.90
CA VAL A 230 -8.04 -14.38 3.97
C VAL A 230 -8.87 -13.22 3.41
N LYS A 231 -8.43 -11.98 3.69
CA LYS A 231 -9.03 -10.75 3.14
C LYS A 231 -8.81 -10.59 1.63
N ARG A 232 -7.79 -11.24 1.07
CA ARG A 232 -7.41 -11.15 -0.35
C ARG A 232 -6.68 -12.37 -0.88
N ARG A 233 -6.93 -12.74 -2.13
CA ARG A 233 -6.14 -13.77 -2.81
C ARG A 233 -4.95 -13.14 -3.51
N ARG A 234 -3.76 -13.72 -3.31
CA ARG A 234 -2.53 -13.28 -3.97
C ARG A 234 -2.62 -13.51 -5.48
N LEU A 235 -2.15 -12.55 -6.27
CA LEU A 235 -2.23 -12.58 -7.74
C LEU A 235 -1.55 -13.81 -8.35
N ARG A 236 -0.39 -14.23 -7.82
CA ARG A 236 0.28 -15.46 -8.26
C ARG A 236 -0.64 -16.68 -8.29
N THR A 237 -1.49 -16.84 -7.28
CA THR A 237 -2.43 -17.97 -7.20
C THR A 237 -3.53 -17.83 -8.25
N VAL A 238 -4.05 -16.62 -8.46
CA VAL A 238 -5.05 -16.35 -9.51
C VAL A 238 -4.48 -16.68 -10.88
N ILE A 239 -3.28 -16.20 -11.18
CA ILE A 239 -2.61 -16.44 -12.46
C ILE A 239 -2.37 -17.93 -12.66
N SER A 240 -1.74 -18.61 -11.70
CA SER A 240 -1.38 -20.03 -11.87
C SER A 240 -2.59 -20.97 -11.87
N SER A 241 -3.62 -20.67 -11.07
CA SER A 241 -4.71 -21.61 -10.81
C SER A 241 -5.96 -21.36 -11.65
N LEU A 242 -6.16 -20.12 -12.13
CA LEU A 242 -7.34 -19.74 -12.92
C LEU A 242 -6.99 -19.31 -14.34
N ILE A 243 -5.96 -18.47 -14.52
CA ILE A 243 -5.61 -17.95 -15.85
C ILE A 243 -4.83 -18.98 -16.68
N MET A 244 -3.81 -19.60 -16.09
CA MET A 244 -3.00 -20.64 -16.73
C MET A 244 -3.62 -22.05 -16.61
N MET A 245 -4.93 -22.13 -16.39
CA MET A 245 -5.63 -23.41 -16.30
C MET A 245 -5.61 -24.11 -17.65
N ALA A 246 -5.09 -25.35 -17.67
CA ALA A 246 -5.18 -26.19 -18.86
C ALA A 246 -6.64 -26.58 -19.14
N GLY A 247 -7.07 -26.35 -20.38
CA GLY A 247 -8.38 -26.72 -20.88
C GLY A 247 -8.32 -27.14 -22.34
N HIS A 248 -9.25 -27.99 -22.76
CA HIS A 248 -9.40 -28.42 -24.14
C HIS A 248 -10.59 -27.69 -24.76
N VAL A 249 -10.34 -26.88 -25.79
CA VAL A 249 -11.38 -26.10 -26.48
C VAL A 249 -11.90 -26.91 -27.66
N THR A 250 -13.20 -27.20 -27.68
CA THR A 250 -13.87 -27.88 -28.79
C THR A 250 -15.01 -27.04 -29.34
N MET A 251 -15.22 -27.12 -30.65
CA MET A 251 -16.44 -26.61 -31.27
C MET A 251 -17.41 -27.79 -31.44
N HIS A 252 -18.60 -27.69 -30.87
CA HIS A 252 -19.64 -28.70 -31.03
C HIS A 252 -20.99 -28.00 -31.23
N ALA A 253 -21.77 -28.41 -32.22
CA ALA A 253 -23.09 -27.84 -32.54
C ALA A 253 -23.11 -26.29 -32.61
N ARG A 254 -22.08 -25.68 -33.21
CA ARG A 254 -21.88 -24.21 -33.28
C ARG A 254 -21.67 -23.50 -31.93
N GLN A 255 -21.39 -24.26 -30.87
CA GLN A 255 -21.02 -23.74 -29.56
C GLN A 255 -19.54 -24.01 -29.29
N LEU A 256 -18.87 -23.02 -28.68
CA LEU A 256 -17.52 -23.19 -28.17
C LEU A 256 -17.60 -23.75 -26.76
N ILE A 257 -17.00 -24.91 -26.53
CA ILE A 257 -17.01 -25.60 -25.24
C ILE A 257 -15.58 -25.72 -24.73
N ILE A 258 -15.37 -25.41 -23.45
CA ILE A 258 -14.08 -25.58 -22.77
C ILE A 258 -14.19 -26.77 -21.82
N GLY A 259 -13.48 -27.86 -22.14
CA GLY A 259 -13.33 -29.02 -21.28
C GLY A 259 -12.24 -28.79 -20.24
N LEU A 260 -12.60 -28.86 -18.95
CA LEU A 260 -11.68 -28.71 -17.83
C LEU A 260 -11.32 -30.07 -17.22
N GLY A 261 -10.06 -30.24 -16.82
CA GLY A 261 -9.57 -31.48 -16.23
C GLY A 261 -10.33 -31.87 -14.96
N LYS A 262 -10.77 -33.13 -14.85
CA LYS A 262 -11.56 -33.59 -13.70
C LYS A 262 -10.79 -33.53 -12.36
N SER A 263 -9.47 -33.64 -12.39
CA SER A 263 -8.62 -33.57 -11.19
C SER A 263 -8.38 -32.13 -10.71
N ASN A 264 -8.72 -31.11 -11.49
CA ASN A 264 -8.44 -29.74 -11.11
C ASN A 264 -9.48 -29.23 -10.10
N VAL A 265 -9.02 -28.97 -8.87
CA VAL A 265 -9.84 -28.44 -7.76
C VAL A 265 -10.42 -27.05 -8.05
N TRP A 266 -9.81 -26.30 -8.97
CA TRP A 266 -10.24 -24.95 -9.35
C TRP A 266 -11.30 -24.92 -10.47
N ARG A 267 -11.61 -26.06 -11.09
CA ARG A 267 -12.50 -26.12 -12.28
C ARG A 267 -13.89 -25.52 -12.02
N HIS A 268 -14.45 -25.73 -10.83
CA HIS A 268 -15.79 -25.24 -10.49
C HIS A 268 -15.77 -23.74 -10.27
N ILE A 269 -14.75 -23.24 -9.57
CA ILE A 269 -14.56 -21.80 -9.33
C ILE A 269 -14.33 -21.05 -10.64
N PHE A 270 -13.51 -21.62 -11.53
CA PHE A 270 -13.31 -21.06 -12.86
C PHE A 270 -14.64 -20.96 -13.62
N SER A 271 -15.44 -22.04 -13.63
CA SER A 271 -16.77 -22.03 -14.24
C SER A 271 -17.69 -20.98 -13.62
N ASP A 272 -17.73 -20.86 -12.30
CA ASP A 272 -18.59 -19.90 -11.59
C ASP A 272 -18.19 -18.45 -11.93
N ILE A 273 -16.88 -18.17 -12.01
CA ILE A 273 -16.34 -16.86 -12.40
C ILE A 273 -16.69 -16.54 -13.85
N CYS A 274 -16.47 -17.50 -14.76
CA CYS A 274 -16.83 -17.34 -16.16
C CYS A 274 -18.33 -17.07 -16.31
N GLN A 275 -19.20 -17.77 -15.59
CA GLN A 275 -20.64 -17.51 -15.61
C GLN A 275 -21.01 -16.14 -15.02
N LYS A 276 -20.34 -15.72 -13.95
CA LYS A 276 -20.59 -14.43 -13.30
C LYS A 276 -20.22 -13.23 -14.16
N TYR A 277 -19.12 -13.32 -14.91
CA TYR A 277 -18.58 -12.23 -15.71
C TYR A 277 -18.82 -12.37 -17.21
N ALA A 278 -19.23 -13.55 -17.71
CA ALA A 278 -19.73 -13.66 -19.06
C ALA A 278 -20.99 -12.83 -19.15
N VAL A 279 -20.94 -11.79 -19.98
CA VAL A 279 -22.11 -11.05 -20.41
C VAL A 279 -23.01 -12.08 -21.08
N THR A 280 -24.07 -12.50 -20.40
CA THR A 280 -25.23 -13.07 -21.07
C THR A 280 -25.76 -11.95 -21.94
N ASN A 281 -25.41 -11.97 -23.23
CA ASN A 281 -26.12 -11.22 -24.24
C ASN A 281 -27.59 -11.64 -24.11
N ALA A 282 -28.41 -10.75 -23.53
CA ALA A 282 -29.86 -10.80 -23.70
C ALA A 282 -30.18 -10.38 -25.13
#